data_AF-A0A1R1FQD8-F1
#
_entry.id   AF-A0A1R1FQD8-F1
#
_cell.length_a   1.000
_cell.length_b   1.000
_cell.length_c   1.000
_cell.angle_alpha   90.00
_cell.angle_beta   90.00
_cell.angle_gamma   90.00
#
_symmetry.space_group_name_H-M   'P 1'
#
loop_
_entity.id
_entity.type
_entity.pdbx_description
1 polymer ?
#
loop_
_entity_poly.entity_id
_entity_poly.type
_entity_poly.pdbx_seq_one_letter_code
_entity_poly.pdbx_strand_id
1 'polypeptide(L)'
;MLINLKSRIQEPEVQELLSYSVFPDPDHLNRALQQYVEKDELQMGGYEDEGQLIGLIGYEKTGTSEVTIHHISVLPENRFKNYGRGMISQLLAKYNPDRLIAETELEAVEFYRNTGFVVYSLGELYPGVERFRCVLEKEEDTDEE
;
A
#
# COMPACT_ATOMS: atom_id res chain seq x y z
N MET A 1 -7.03 -8.45 11.40
CA MET A 1 -6.18 -9.23 10.48
C MET A 1 -6.65 -8.94 9.08
N LEU A 2 -5.74 -8.69 8.13
CA LEU A 2 -6.10 -8.37 6.75
C LEU A 2 -6.76 -9.60 6.10
N ILE A 3 -7.95 -9.40 5.52
CA ILE A 3 -8.64 -10.44 4.75
C ILE A 3 -8.10 -10.48 3.33
N ASN A 4 -8.10 -11.65 2.68
CA ASN A 4 -7.66 -11.76 1.29
C ASN A 4 -8.76 -11.26 0.34
N LEU A 5 -8.43 -10.28 -0.50
CA LEU A 5 -9.37 -9.70 -1.46
C LEU A 5 -9.18 -10.18 -2.90
N LYS A 6 -8.14 -10.97 -3.24
CA LYS A 6 -7.95 -11.43 -4.64
C LYS A 6 -9.15 -12.21 -5.18
N SER A 7 -9.78 -13.04 -4.36
CA SER A 7 -10.99 -13.79 -4.75
C SER A 7 -12.24 -12.90 -4.86
N ARG A 8 -12.19 -11.69 -4.28
CA ARG A 8 -13.26 -10.70 -4.22
C ARG A 8 -13.01 -9.53 -5.17
N ILE A 9 -12.01 -9.62 -6.05
CA ILE A 9 -11.53 -8.48 -6.86
C ILE A 9 -12.57 -7.93 -7.85
N GLN A 10 -13.59 -8.72 -8.17
CA GLN A 10 -14.71 -8.32 -9.02
C GLN A 10 -15.83 -7.63 -8.23
N GLU A 11 -15.76 -7.61 -6.90
CA GLU A 11 -16.77 -6.95 -6.07
C GLU A 11 -16.65 -5.42 -6.18
N PRO A 12 -17.77 -4.70 -6.32
CA PRO A 12 -17.75 -3.25 -6.52
C PRO A 12 -16.98 -2.48 -5.44
N GLU A 13 -17.13 -2.85 -4.17
CA GLU A 13 -16.45 -2.20 -3.04
C GLU A 13 -14.92 -2.33 -3.09
N VAL A 14 -14.41 -3.45 -3.62
CA VAL A 14 -12.96 -3.68 -3.79
C VAL A 14 -12.43 -2.81 -4.93
N GLN A 15 -13.17 -2.73 -6.04
CA GLN A 15 -12.79 -1.89 -7.18
C GLN A 15 -12.86 -0.40 -6.84
N GLU A 16 -13.87 0.02 -6.09
CA GLU A 16 -14.00 1.38 -5.57
C GLU A 16 -12.79 1.75 -4.72
N LEU A 17 -12.43 0.92 -3.75
CA LEU A 17 -11.25 1.15 -2.93
C LEU A 17 -9.96 1.22 -3.76
N LEU A 18 -9.76 0.29 -4.70
CA LEU A 18 -8.57 0.29 -5.56
C LEU A 18 -8.50 1.56 -6.42
N SER A 19 -9.64 2.07 -6.89
CA SER A 19 -9.72 3.27 -7.74
C SER A 19 -9.09 4.50 -7.08
N TYR A 20 -9.19 4.63 -5.76
CA TYR A 20 -8.56 5.73 -5.01
C TYR A 20 -7.02 5.69 -5.02
N SER A 21 -6.40 4.56 -5.37
CA SER A 21 -4.93 4.43 -5.46
C SER A 21 -4.39 4.67 -6.88
N VAL A 22 -5.26 4.76 -7.89
CA VAL A 22 -4.88 4.79 -9.32
C VAL A 22 -5.51 5.95 -10.10
N PHE A 23 -6.17 6.87 -9.40
CA PHE A 23 -6.78 8.09 -9.93
C PHE A 23 -5.74 9.00 -10.62
N PRO A 24 -6.10 9.85 -11.62
CA PRO A 24 -7.42 10.09 -12.20
C PRO A 24 -7.82 9.18 -13.37
N ASP A 25 -6.91 8.36 -13.89
CA ASP A 25 -7.13 7.64 -15.15
C ASP A 25 -7.90 6.32 -14.94
N PRO A 26 -9.14 6.18 -15.49
CA PRO A 26 -9.89 4.93 -15.40
C PRO A 26 -9.17 3.73 -16.04
N ASP A 27 -8.30 3.96 -17.03
CA ASP A 27 -7.51 2.89 -17.65
C ASP A 27 -6.50 2.30 -16.66
N HIS A 28 -6.05 3.07 -15.66
CA HIS A 28 -5.16 2.55 -14.63
C HIS A 28 -5.86 1.54 -13.71
N LEU A 29 -7.15 1.72 -13.42
CA LEU A 29 -7.91 0.75 -12.62
C LEU A 29 -7.99 -0.60 -13.33
N ASN A 30 -8.38 -0.61 -14.61
CA ASN A 30 -8.46 -1.85 -15.38
C ASN A 30 -7.11 -2.56 -15.46
N ARG A 31 -6.02 -1.81 -15.67
CA ARG A 31 -4.65 -2.36 -15.68
C ARG A 31 -4.28 -2.95 -14.31
N ALA A 32 -4.56 -2.25 -13.21
CA ALA A 32 -4.27 -2.75 -11.87
C ALA A 32 -5.06 -4.03 -11.58
N LEU A 33 -6.36 -4.06 -11.88
CA LEU A 33 -7.20 -5.25 -11.73
C LEU A 33 -6.65 -6.43 -12.53
N GLN A 34 -6.29 -6.21 -13.79
CA GLN A 34 -5.69 -7.24 -14.64
C GLN A 34 -4.37 -7.75 -14.06
N GLN A 35 -3.50 -6.88 -13.56
CA GLN A 35 -2.24 -7.28 -12.92
C GLN A 35 -2.47 -8.20 -11.72
N TYR A 36 -3.43 -7.89 -10.84
CA TYR A 36 -3.75 -8.76 -9.71
C TYR A 36 -4.33 -10.12 -10.13
N VAL A 37 -5.05 -10.19 -11.26
CA VAL A 37 -5.56 -11.46 -11.80
C VAL A 37 -4.43 -12.29 -12.40
N GLU A 38 -3.51 -11.67 -13.12
CA GLU A 38 -2.46 -12.37 -13.88
C GLU A 38 -1.22 -12.72 -13.07
N LYS A 39 -0.89 -11.93 -12.04
CA LYS A 39 0.33 -12.10 -11.24
C LYS A 39 0.00 -12.73 -9.90
N ASP A 40 0.54 -13.92 -9.66
CA ASP A 40 0.35 -14.65 -8.40
C ASP A 40 1.14 -14.02 -7.25
N GLU A 41 2.23 -13.32 -7.55
CA GLU A 41 3.09 -12.65 -6.56
C GLU A 41 2.39 -11.44 -5.93
N LEU A 42 1.52 -10.77 -6.69
CA LEU A 42 0.71 -9.67 -6.18
C LEU A 42 -0.36 -10.21 -5.22
N GLN A 43 -0.38 -9.65 -4.01
CA GLN A 43 -1.36 -9.93 -2.97
C GLN A 43 -2.21 -8.71 -2.69
N MET A 44 -3.46 -8.93 -2.30
CA MET A 44 -4.40 -7.87 -1.95
C MET A 44 -5.06 -8.18 -0.60
N GLY A 45 -4.82 -7.31 0.37
CA GLY A 45 -5.40 -7.37 1.71
C GLY A 45 -6.48 -6.32 1.90
N GLY A 46 -7.54 -6.68 2.62
CA GLY A 46 -8.62 -5.78 3.04
C GLY A 46 -8.61 -5.56 4.54
N TYR A 47 -8.88 -4.33 4.95
CA TYR A 47 -9.11 -3.98 6.35
C TYR A 47 -10.62 -3.81 6.56
N GLU A 48 -11.22 -4.70 7.35
CA GLU A 48 -12.61 -4.61 7.76
C GLU A 48 -12.73 -4.01 9.16
N ASP A 49 -13.72 -3.14 9.35
CA ASP A 49 -14.12 -2.59 10.65
C ASP A 49 -15.64 -2.65 10.75
N GLU A 50 -16.16 -3.19 11.86
CA GLU A 50 -17.60 -3.39 12.09
C GLU A 50 -18.36 -4.09 10.92
N GLY A 51 -17.68 -4.95 10.17
CA GLY A 51 -18.26 -5.70 9.03
C GLY A 51 -18.29 -4.92 7.71
N GLN A 52 -17.73 -3.72 7.66
CA GLN A 52 -17.54 -2.93 6.45
C GLN A 52 -16.09 -3.00 5.99
N LEU A 53 -15.86 -3.14 4.67
CA LEU A 53 -14.53 -3.03 4.08
C LEU A 53 -14.11 -1.55 4.03
N ILE A 54 -13.16 -1.16 4.88
CA ILE A 54 -12.76 0.24 5.08
C ILE A 54 -11.53 0.63 4.25
N GLY A 55 -10.65 -0.33 3.98
CA GLY A 55 -9.40 -0.06 3.28
C GLY A 55 -8.84 -1.27 2.57
N LEU A 56 -7.94 -1.00 1.65
CA LEU A 56 -7.26 -1.99 0.83
C LEU A 56 -5.76 -1.71 0.82
N ILE A 57 -4.97 -2.78 0.84
CA ILE A 57 -3.54 -2.73 0.63
C ILE A 57 -3.11 -3.82 -0.35
N GLY A 58 -2.45 -3.37 -1.41
CA GLY A 58 -1.92 -4.17 -2.48
C GLY A 58 -0.40 -4.23 -2.39
N TYR A 59 0.17 -5.42 -2.37
CA TYR A 59 1.60 -5.60 -2.08
C TYR A 59 2.13 -6.90 -2.66
N GLU A 60 3.45 -7.00 -2.79
CA GLU A 60 4.14 -8.25 -3.09
C GLU A 60 5.38 -8.40 -2.22
N LYS A 61 5.84 -9.64 -2.04
CA LYS A 61 7.12 -9.90 -1.41
C LYS A 61 8.21 -9.80 -2.49
N THR A 62 9.20 -8.95 -2.25
CA THR A 62 10.33 -8.74 -3.15
C THR A 62 11.63 -9.08 -2.45
N GLY A 63 12.69 -9.35 -3.22
CA GLY A 63 14.01 -9.66 -2.65
C GLY A 63 13.99 -10.84 -1.66
N THR A 64 14.90 -10.82 -0.68
CA THR A 64 15.01 -11.87 0.34
C THR A 64 14.16 -11.58 1.59
N SER A 65 14.01 -10.30 1.98
CA SER A 65 13.28 -9.87 3.18
C SER A 65 12.62 -8.50 2.95
N GLU A 66 11.95 -8.32 1.81
CA GLU A 66 11.29 -7.06 1.48
C GLU A 66 9.83 -7.27 1.12
N VAL A 67 9.05 -6.23 1.38
CA VAL A 67 7.68 -6.11 0.90
C VAL A 67 7.55 -4.79 0.16
N THR A 68 7.03 -4.83 -1.06
CA THR A 68 6.71 -3.64 -1.84
C THR A 68 5.21 -3.43 -1.82
N ILE A 69 4.76 -2.26 -1.35
CA ILE A 69 3.38 -1.80 -1.41
C ILE A 69 3.18 -1.10 -2.76
N HIS A 70 2.25 -1.63 -3.54
CA HIS A 70 1.85 -1.08 -4.84
C HIS A 70 0.62 -0.19 -4.73
N HIS A 71 -0.31 -0.52 -3.83
CA HIS A 71 -1.57 0.21 -3.67
C HIS A 71 -1.93 0.30 -2.19
N ILE A 72 -2.42 1.45 -1.73
CA ILE A 72 -2.98 1.60 -0.39
C ILE A 72 -4.06 2.67 -0.41
N SER A 73 -5.24 2.32 0.07
CA SER A 73 -6.38 3.24 0.11
C SER A 73 -7.29 2.97 1.29
N VAL A 74 -8.00 4.02 1.68
CA VAL A 74 -9.03 4.01 2.72
C VAL A 74 -10.22 4.79 2.19
N LEU A 75 -11.43 4.31 2.48
CA LEU A 75 -12.68 5.02 2.17
C LEU A 75 -12.56 6.50 2.61
N PRO A 76 -12.92 7.48 1.76
CA PRO A 76 -12.77 8.90 2.05
C PRO A 76 -13.27 9.33 3.43
N GLU A 77 -14.45 8.86 3.83
CA GLU A 77 -15.13 9.11 5.11
C GLU A 77 -14.46 8.46 6.34
N ASN A 78 -13.53 7.54 6.12
CA ASN A 78 -12.77 6.84 7.15
C ASN A 78 -11.29 7.29 7.20
N ARG A 79 -10.87 8.23 6.37
CA ARG A 79 -9.49 8.77 6.41
C ARG A 79 -9.19 9.48 7.73
N PHE A 80 -7.90 9.63 8.03
CA PHE A 80 -7.38 10.24 9.27
C PHE A 80 -7.74 9.51 10.57
N LYS A 81 -8.25 8.27 10.48
CA LYS A 81 -8.55 7.38 11.62
C LYS A 81 -7.53 6.24 11.79
N ASN A 82 -6.30 6.42 11.30
CA ASN A 82 -5.19 5.45 11.39
C ASN A 82 -5.37 4.10 10.65
N TYR A 83 -6.41 3.88 9.84
CA TYR A 83 -6.57 2.61 9.11
C TYR A 83 -5.40 2.29 8.18
N GLY A 84 -4.88 3.28 7.43
CA GLY A 84 -3.71 3.08 6.57
C GLY A 84 -2.47 2.61 7.35
N ARG A 85 -2.19 3.25 8.50
CA ARG A 85 -1.14 2.82 9.43
C ARG A 85 -1.41 1.42 9.97
N GLY A 86 -2.66 1.12 10.32
CA GLY A 86 -3.09 -0.21 10.77
C GLY A 86 -2.83 -1.30 9.74
N MET A 87 -3.05 -1.04 8.45
CA MET A 87 -2.74 -1.97 7.37
C MET A 87 -1.23 -2.22 7.25
N ILE A 88 -0.41 -1.15 7.31
CA ILE A 88 1.05 -1.24 7.31
C ILE A 88 1.55 -2.06 8.52
N SER A 89 1.07 -1.78 9.72
CA SER A 89 1.42 -2.51 10.94
C SER A 89 1.10 -4.01 10.82
N GLN A 90 -0.01 -4.37 10.16
CA GLN A 90 -0.36 -5.77 9.94
C GLN A 90 0.56 -6.46 8.91
N LEU A 91 1.04 -5.75 7.89
CA LEU A 91 2.07 -6.31 7.00
C LEU A 91 3.38 -6.55 7.75
N LEU A 92 3.81 -5.59 8.57
CA LEU A 92 5.01 -5.72 9.40
C LEU A 92 4.89 -6.90 10.37
N ALA A 93 3.78 -7.03 11.09
CA ALA A 93 3.57 -8.14 12.01
C ALA A 93 3.49 -9.51 11.30
N LYS A 94 2.93 -9.55 10.09
CA LYS A 94 2.74 -10.80 9.33
C LYS A 94 4.03 -11.29 8.68
N TYR A 95 4.85 -10.40 8.15
CA TYR A 95 6.01 -10.78 7.35
C TYR A 95 7.36 -10.45 8.00
N ASN A 96 7.38 -9.55 8.98
CA ASN A 96 8.59 -9.07 9.65
C ASN A 96 9.73 -8.76 8.65
N PRO A 97 9.47 -8.01 7.56
CA PRO A 97 10.49 -7.77 6.54
C PRO A 97 11.57 -6.84 7.07
N ASP A 98 12.78 -6.95 6.53
CA ASP A 98 13.87 -6.01 6.80
C ASP A 98 13.54 -4.64 6.20
N ARG A 99 12.80 -4.61 5.08
CA ARG A 99 12.34 -3.37 4.43
C ARG A 99 10.91 -3.45 3.93
N LEU A 100 10.17 -2.37 4.14
CA LEU A 100 8.89 -2.10 3.50
C LEU A 100 9.06 -0.89 2.58
N ILE A 101 8.73 -1.07 1.30
CA ILE A 101 8.99 -0.10 0.24
C ILE A 101 7.66 0.33 -0.37
N ALA A 102 7.53 1.60 -0.72
CA ALA A 102 6.45 2.11 -1.55
C ALA A 102 6.96 3.20 -2.48
N GLU A 103 6.29 3.39 -3.61
CA GLU A 103 6.47 4.57 -4.45
C GLU A 103 5.18 5.39 -4.48
N THR A 104 5.32 6.71 -4.47
CA THR A 104 4.17 7.61 -4.39
C THR A 104 4.46 8.95 -5.06
N GLU A 105 3.49 9.85 -5.00
CA GLU A 105 3.56 11.23 -5.50
C GLU A 105 3.35 12.22 -4.35
N LEU A 106 3.46 13.51 -4.66
CA LEU A 106 3.47 14.59 -3.67
C LEU A 106 2.24 14.58 -2.74
N GLU A 107 1.05 14.23 -3.24
CA GLU A 107 -0.19 14.26 -2.45
C GLU A 107 -0.23 13.23 -1.33
N ALA A 108 0.43 12.09 -1.52
CA ALA A 108 0.41 10.96 -0.58
C ALA A 108 1.73 10.77 0.18
N VAL A 109 2.79 11.51 -0.18
CA VAL A 109 4.12 11.37 0.45
C VAL A 109 4.10 11.64 1.96
N GLU A 110 3.30 12.59 2.43
CA GLU A 110 3.20 12.91 3.86
C GLU A 110 2.58 11.76 4.67
N PHE A 111 1.72 10.94 4.07
CA PHE A 111 1.18 9.76 4.75
C PHE A 111 2.31 8.78 5.10
N TYR A 112 3.23 8.52 4.17
CA TYR A 112 4.37 7.63 4.40
C TYR A 112 5.34 8.21 5.42
N ARG A 113 5.67 9.51 5.31
CA ARG A 113 6.54 10.19 6.27
C ARG A 113 5.97 10.12 7.69
N ASN A 114 4.68 10.39 7.85
CA ASN A 114 3.99 10.31 9.15
C ASN A 114 3.84 8.87 9.68
N THR A 115 4.06 7.87 8.84
CA THR A 115 4.06 6.44 9.22
C THR A 115 5.48 5.92 9.51
N GLY A 116 6.50 6.79 9.48
CA GLY A 116 7.88 6.46 9.83
C GLY A 116 8.77 6.10 8.64
N PHE A 117 8.28 6.21 7.41
CA PHE A 117 9.11 5.96 6.23
C PHE A 117 10.09 7.12 6.03
N VAL A 118 11.33 6.78 5.68
CA VAL A 118 12.27 7.72 5.07
C VAL A 118 11.87 7.90 3.61
N VAL A 119 11.78 9.15 3.17
CA VAL A 119 11.30 9.53 1.84
C VAL A 119 12.44 10.10 1.02
N TYR A 120 12.64 9.56 -0.17
CA TYR A 120 13.61 10.01 -1.16
C TYR A 120 12.87 10.50 -2.41
N SER A 121 13.14 11.74 -2.83
CA SER A 121 12.68 12.20 -4.15
C SER A 121 13.41 11.42 -5.26
N LEU A 122 12.66 10.97 -6.25
CA LEU A 122 13.16 10.40 -7.50
C LEU A 122 13.16 11.45 -8.64
N GLY A 123 12.78 12.69 -8.32
CA GLY A 123 12.56 13.77 -9.27
C GLY A 123 11.30 13.58 -10.12
N GLU A 124 11.18 14.41 -11.15
CA GLU A 124 10.13 14.30 -12.16
C GLU A 124 10.49 13.21 -13.17
N LEU A 125 9.92 12.01 -12.99
CA LEU A 125 9.99 10.95 -14.00
C LEU A 125 9.08 11.25 -15.20
N TYR A 126 8.07 12.11 -14.99
CA TYR A 126 7.16 12.65 -16.01
C TYR A 126 6.95 14.15 -15.76
N PRO A 127 6.71 14.96 -16.81
CA PRO A 127 6.52 16.40 -16.64
C PRO A 127 5.43 16.74 -15.62
N GLY A 128 5.80 17.45 -14.56
CA GLY A 128 4.88 17.94 -13.53
C GLY A 128 4.43 16.92 -12.48
N VAL A 129 5.00 15.71 -12.47
CA VAL A 129 4.73 14.71 -11.42
C VAL A 129 6.04 14.22 -10.82
N GLU A 130 6.38 14.77 -9.66
CA GLU A 130 7.48 14.28 -8.84
C GLU A 130 7.10 12.94 -8.19
N ARG A 131 8.02 11.98 -8.27
CA ARG A 131 7.86 10.66 -7.64
C ARG A 131 8.76 10.55 -6.42
N PHE A 132 8.29 9.82 -5.43
CA PHE A 132 9.00 9.59 -4.18
C PHE A 132 9.10 8.11 -3.90
N ARG A 133 10.30 7.67 -3.52
CA ARG A 133 10.53 6.34 -2.95
C ARG A 133 10.49 6.45 -1.43
N CYS A 134 9.60 5.68 -0.81
CA CYS A 134 9.43 5.60 0.63
C CYS A 134 10.01 4.26 1.10
N VAL A 135 10.88 4.29 2.11
CA VAL A 135 11.46 3.09 2.71
C VAL A 135 11.30 3.14 4.22
N LEU A 136 10.71 2.09 4.78
CA LEU A 136 10.71 1.81 6.20
C LEU A 136 11.64 0.61 6.43
N GLU A 137 12.73 0.84 7.15
CA GLU A 137 13.66 -0.22 7.53
C GLU A 137 13.29 -0.77 8.90
N LYS A 138 13.54 -2.06 9.10
CA LYS A 138 13.45 -2.68 10.41
C LYS A 138 14.50 -2.05 11.32
N GLU A 139 14.10 -1.63 12.51
CA GLU A 139 15.05 -1.21 13.53
C GLU A 139 15.94 -2.42 13.86
N GLU A 140 17.25 -2.27 13.67
CA GLU A 140 18.20 -3.23 14.22
C GLU A 140 18.14 -3.08 15.74
N ASP A 141 17.79 -4.16 16.44
CA ASP A 141 17.97 -4.24 17.89
C ASP A 141 19.46 -4.02 18.15
N THR A 142 19.84 -2.78 18.44
CA THR A 142 21.17 -2.49 18.95
C THR A 142 21.11 -2.95 20.39
N ASP A 143 21.41 -4.22 20.61
CA ASP A 143 21.72 -4.73 21.93
C ASP A 143 22.92 -3.92 22.43
N GLU A 144 22.65 -2.85 23.19
CA GLU A 144 23.66 -2.17 24.00
C GLU A 144 24.12 -3.19 25.05
N GLU A 145 25.24 -3.87 24.78
CA GLU A 145 25.97 -4.71 25.75
C GLU A 145 26.39 -3.94 27.01
#